data_AF-A0A9E4FDV1-F1
#
_entry.id   AF-A0A9E4FDV1-F1
#
_cell.length_a   1.000
_cell.length_b   1.000
_cell.length_c   1.000
_cell.angle_alpha   90.00
_cell.angle_beta   90.00
_cell.angle_gamma   90.00
#
_symmetry.space_group_name_H-M   'P 1'
#
loop_
_entity.id
_entity.type
_entity.pdbx_description
1 polymer ?
#
loop_
_entity_poly.entity_id
_entity_poly.type
_entity_poly.pdbx_seq_one_letter_code
_entity_poly.pdbx_strand_id
1 'polypeptide(L)'
;DRDLFEAMGRLSTHRASVTTFTAAGSVRRDLGAAGFEVRRVDQQPHKRHSTAGVYTGNGRTFAVPDDTVILGAGLAGTATARALGEKGITAIVMDSSEGIAQGASSIPAAVMHPRLSPGTSTPSSFRLHAFA
;
A
#
# COMPACT_ATOMS: atom_id res chain seq x y z
N ASP A 1 -6.87 -22.26 2.46
CA ASP A 1 -7.37 -21.01 3.02
C ASP A 1 -7.92 -20.16 1.89
N ARG A 2 -9.24 -20.21 1.67
CA ARG A 2 -9.87 -19.62 0.48
C ARG A 2 -9.75 -18.09 0.50
N ASP A 3 -9.86 -17.54 1.70
CA ASP A 3 -9.78 -16.12 2.02
C ASP A 3 -8.46 -15.49 1.56
N LEU A 4 -7.35 -16.25 1.59
CA LEU A 4 -6.04 -15.79 1.11
C LEU A 4 -6.06 -15.53 -0.41
N PHE A 5 -6.49 -16.51 -1.21
CA PHE A 5 -6.47 -16.38 -2.66
C PHE A 5 -7.48 -15.34 -3.14
N GLU A 6 -8.66 -15.27 -2.51
CA GLU A 6 -9.63 -14.21 -2.76
C GLU A 6 -9.05 -12.82 -2.42
N ALA A 7 -8.31 -12.69 -1.32
CA ALA A 7 -7.62 -11.45 -0.99
C ALA A 7 -6.54 -11.09 -2.02
N MET A 8 -5.79 -12.07 -2.54
CA MET A 8 -4.82 -11.84 -3.61
C MET A 8 -5.50 -11.30 -4.88
N GLY A 9 -6.61 -11.91 -5.30
CA GLY A 9 -7.40 -11.41 -6.43
C GLY A 9 -7.92 -9.99 -6.18
N ARG A 10 -8.52 -9.74 -5.02
CA ARG A 10 -9.07 -8.42 -4.62
C ARG A 10 -8.01 -7.32 -4.58
N LEU A 11 -6.77 -7.63 -4.19
CA LEU A 11 -5.68 -6.67 -4.07
C LEU A 11 -4.88 -6.48 -5.37
N SER A 12 -5.11 -7.33 -6.38
CA SER A 12 -4.38 -7.28 -7.64
C SER A 12 -4.81 -6.10 -8.52
N THR A 13 -3.85 -5.44 -9.14
CA THR A 13 -4.08 -4.54 -10.28
C THR A 13 -4.22 -5.36 -11.56
N HIS A 14 -4.72 -4.74 -12.63
CA HIS A 14 -4.80 -5.44 -13.92
C HIS A 14 -3.41 -5.90 -14.36
N ARG A 15 -3.29 -7.17 -14.77
CA ARG A 15 -2.03 -7.84 -15.14
C ARG A 15 -1.01 -8.00 -13.99
N ALA A 16 -1.41 -7.88 -12.73
CA ALA A 16 -0.53 -8.21 -11.61
C ALA A 16 -0.04 -9.66 -11.72
N SER A 17 1.26 -9.88 -11.50
CA SER A 17 1.87 -11.20 -11.57
C SER A 17 1.84 -11.91 -10.22
N VAL A 18 1.66 -13.23 -10.24
CA VAL A 18 1.84 -14.11 -9.08
C VAL A 18 2.85 -15.20 -9.42
N THR A 19 3.68 -15.55 -8.45
CA THR A 19 4.58 -16.72 -8.53
C THR A 19 4.61 -17.42 -7.18
N THR A 20 4.79 -18.74 -7.19
CA THR A 20 4.98 -19.52 -5.97
C THR A 20 5.86 -20.72 -6.25
N PHE A 21 6.65 -21.12 -5.25
CA PHE A 21 7.52 -22.27 -5.39
C PHE A 21 6.71 -23.54 -5.66
N THR A 22 5.49 -23.69 -5.15
CA THR A 22 4.72 -24.95 -5.27
C THR A 22 4.14 -25.18 -6.68
N ALA A 23 4.09 -26.44 -7.09
CA ALA A 23 3.38 -26.90 -8.29
C ALA A 23 2.13 -27.74 -7.96
N ALA A 24 1.62 -27.62 -6.72
CA ALA A 24 0.41 -28.30 -6.30
C ALA A 24 -0.79 -27.91 -7.18
N GLY A 25 -1.59 -28.90 -7.57
CA GLY A 25 -2.78 -28.67 -8.39
C GLY A 25 -3.86 -27.87 -7.67
N SER A 26 -4.00 -28.02 -6.35
CA SER A 26 -4.92 -27.24 -5.52
C SER A 26 -4.62 -25.74 -5.60
N VAL A 27 -3.36 -25.35 -5.41
CA VAL A 27 -2.92 -23.95 -5.45
C VAL A 27 -3.20 -23.31 -6.81
N ARG A 28 -2.96 -24.03 -7.92
CA ARG A 28 -3.32 -23.52 -9.25
C ARG A 28 -4.82 -23.32 -9.43
N ARG A 29 -5.65 -24.25 -8.92
CA ARG A 29 -7.11 -24.11 -8.99
C ARG A 29 -7.61 -22.95 -8.15
N ASP A 30 -7.08 -22.78 -6.94
CA ASP A 30 -7.49 -21.70 -6.04
C ASP A 30 -7.06 -20.32 -6.57
N LEU A 31 -5.86 -20.21 -7.15
CA LEU A 31 -5.43 -19.01 -7.90
C LEU A 31 -6.32 -18.76 -9.13
N GLY A 32 -6.68 -19.82 -9.87
CA GLY A 32 -7.62 -19.72 -10.99
C GLY A 32 -8.97 -19.18 -10.56
N ALA A 33 -9.54 -19.71 -9.47
CA ALA A 33 -10.79 -19.25 -8.89
C ALA A 33 -10.71 -17.79 -8.40
N ALA A 34 -9.53 -17.34 -7.98
CA ALA A 34 -9.29 -15.95 -7.59
C ALA A 34 -9.08 -14.98 -8.77
N GLY A 35 -9.14 -15.45 -10.02
CA GLY A 35 -9.04 -14.60 -11.22
C GLY A 35 -7.63 -14.52 -11.84
N PHE A 36 -6.74 -15.46 -11.52
CA PHE A 36 -5.43 -15.57 -12.15
C PHE A 36 -5.44 -16.59 -13.29
N GLU A 37 -4.94 -16.21 -14.45
CA GLU A 37 -4.54 -17.16 -15.48
C GLU A 37 -3.18 -17.76 -15.10
N VAL A 38 -3.17 -19.04 -14.72
CA VAL A 38 -1.99 -19.71 -14.17
C VAL A 38 -1.37 -20.73 -15.12
N ARG A 39 -0.04 -20.83 -15.08
CA ARG A 39 0.76 -21.81 -15.82
C ARG A 39 1.77 -22.49 -14.91
N ARG A 40 2.17 -23.71 -15.31
CA ARG A 40 3.35 -24.36 -14.74
C ARG A 40 4.61 -23.74 -15.35
N VAL A 41 5.63 -23.59 -14.52
CA VAL A 41 6.96 -23.13 -14.94
C VAL A 41 7.95 -24.25 -14.68
N ASP A 42 8.79 -24.56 -15.66
CA ASP A 42 9.90 -25.49 -15.46
C ASP A 42 11.01 -24.79 -14.66
N GLN A 43 11.61 -25.51 -13.70
CA GLN A 43 12.63 -24.98 -12.76
C GLN A 43 13.86 -25.91 -12.65
N GLN A 44 14.04 -26.80 -13.62
CA GLN A 44 15.10 -27.81 -13.60
C GLN A 44 16.49 -27.17 -13.78
N PRO A 45 17.56 -27.81 -13.28
CA PRO A 45 17.61 -29.16 -12.69
C PRO A 45 17.24 -29.23 -11.20
N HIS A 46 17.21 -28.08 -10.51
CA HIS A 46 17.08 -28.05 -9.06
C HIS A 46 15.67 -28.38 -8.55
N LYS A 47 14.63 -28.12 -9.37
CA LYS A 47 13.25 -28.46 -9.03
C LYS A 47 12.43 -28.71 -10.28
N ARG A 48 11.53 -29.69 -10.26
CA ARG A 48 10.75 -30.05 -11.46
C ARG A 48 9.90 -28.89 -11.98
N HIS A 49 8.98 -28.35 -11.18
CA HIS A 49 8.08 -27.29 -11.62
C HIS A 49 7.73 -26.32 -10.49
N SER A 50 7.35 -25.10 -10.84
CA SER A 50 6.68 -24.11 -9.99
C SER A 50 5.41 -23.58 -10.68
N THR A 51 4.73 -22.60 -10.07
CA THR A 51 3.52 -21.97 -10.62
C THR A 51 3.76 -20.49 -10.80
N ALA A 52 3.36 -19.94 -11.95
CA ALA A 52 3.27 -18.51 -12.20
C ALA A 52 1.90 -18.19 -12.81
N GLY A 53 1.46 -16.94 -12.70
CA GLY A 53 0.20 -16.49 -13.30
C GLY A 53 0.09 -14.99 -13.39
N VAL A 54 -0.93 -14.54 -14.09
CA VAL A 54 -1.26 -13.13 -14.29
C VAL A 54 -2.72 -12.91 -13.97
N TYR A 55 -3.02 -11.84 -13.23
CA TYR A 55 -4.39 -11.47 -12.90
C TYR A 55 -5.10 -10.90 -14.13
N THR A 56 -6.23 -11.51 -14.51
CA THR A 56 -7.01 -11.15 -15.71
C THR A 56 -8.37 -10.54 -15.38
N GLY A 57 -8.74 -10.48 -14.10
CA GLY A 57 -9.97 -9.82 -13.66
C GLY A 57 -9.92 -8.30 -13.72
N ASN A 58 -11.01 -7.67 -13.26
CA ASN A 58 -11.09 -6.23 -13.04
C ASN A 58 -10.20 -5.87 -11.85
N GLY A 59 -8.95 -5.52 -12.15
CA GLY A 59 -7.99 -5.16 -11.13
C GLY A 59 -8.33 -3.84 -10.47
N ARG A 60 -7.76 -3.62 -9.28
CA ARG A 60 -7.81 -2.31 -8.64
C ARG A 60 -7.19 -1.27 -9.57
N THR A 61 -7.91 -0.18 -9.77
CA THR A 61 -7.37 1.02 -10.38
C THR A 61 -7.03 2.01 -9.28
N PHE A 62 -5.93 2.72 -9.46
CA PHE A 62 -5.57 3.86 -8.64
C PHE A 62 -5.53 5.05 -9.58
N ALA A 63 -6.42 6.02 -9.37
CA ALA A 63 -6.36 7.28 -10.08
C ALA A 63 -5.32 8.16 -9.40
N VAL A 64 -4.37 8.66 -10.18
CA VAL A 64 -3.53 9.77 -9.74
C VAL A 64 -4.36 11.04 -9.91
N PRO A 65 -4.55 11.87 -8.87
CA PRO A 65 -5.27 13.12 -9.01
C PRO A 65 -4.49 14.08 -9.92
N ASP A 66 -5.18 14.73 -10.85
CA ASP A 66 -4.59 15.72 -11.76
C ASP A 66 -4.24 17.02 -11.00
N ASP A 67 -5.17 17.48 -10.16
CA ASP A 67 -5.03 18.68 -9.34
C ASP A 67 -5.05 18.32 -7.86
N THR A 68 -4.01 18.69 -7.12
CA THR A 68 -3.95 18.49 -5.67
C THR A 68 -3.64 19.80 -4.95
N VAL A 69 -4.50 20.16 -3.99
CA VAL A 69 -4.32 21.34 -3.13
C VAL A 69 -4.30 20.90 -1.68
N ILE A 70 -3.31 21.37 -0.92
CA ILE A 70 -3.16 21.13 0.51
C ILE A 70 -3.43 22.46 1.22
N LEU A 71 -4.41 22.46 2.11
CA LEU A 71 -4.75 23.61 2.95
C LEU A 71 -4.05 23.46 4.32
N GLY A 72 -3.06 24.30 4.55
CA GLY A 72 -2.21 24.34 5.74
C GLY A 72 -0.75 23.98 5.42
N ALA A 73 0.17 24.87 5.76
CA ALA A 73 1.62 24.72 5.66
C ALA A 73 2.28 24.38 7.01
N GLY A 74 1.54 23.72 7.91
CA GLY A 74 2.06 23.11 9.13
C GLY A 74 2.66 21.71 8.90
N LEU A 75 3.05 21.01 9.97
CA LEU A 75 3.69 19.68 9.91
C LEU A 75 2.89 18.66 9.08
N ALA A 76 1.57 18.60 9.26
CA ALA A 76 0.73 17.67 8.52
C ALA A 76 0.73 17.97 7.02
N GLY A 77 0.51 19.23 6.64
CA GLY A 77 0.42 19.62 5.23
C GLY A 77 1.76 19.50 4.50
N THR A 78 2.87 19.88 5.12
CA THR A 78 4.21 19.72 4.51
C THR A 78 4.64 18.26 4.42
N ALA A 79 4.30 17.42 5.41
CA ALA A 79 4.51 15.98 5.34
C ALA A 79 3.66 15.34 4.22
N THR A 80 2.39 15.75 4.06
CA THR A 80 1.54 15.33 2.95
C THR A 80 2.13 15.76 1.60
N ALA A 81 2.57 17.01 1.48
CA ALA A 81 3.18 17.53 0.25
C ALA A 81 4.43 16.73 -0.14
N ARG A 82 5.29 16.41 0.84
CA ARG A 82 6.46 15.55 0.63
C ARG A 82 6.06 14.15 0.14
N ALA A 83 5.13 13.49 0.82
CA ALA A 83 4.71 12.13 0.48
C ALA A 83 4.07 12.03 -0.91
N LEU A 84 3.37 13.09 -1.35
CA LEU A 84 2.86 13.22 -2.71
C LEU A 84 4.00 13.44 -3.73
N GLY A 85 4.95 14.32 -3.41
CA GLY A 85 6.13 14.56 -4.25
C GLY A 85 6.98 13.31 -4.46
N GLU A 86 7.17 12.48 -3.42
CA GLU A 86 7.86 11.18 -3.50
C GLU A 86 7.13 10.17 -4.41
N LYS A 87 5.84 10.38 -4.67
CA LYS A 87 5.01 9.60 -5.61
C LYS A 87 4.89 10.26 -7.00
N GLY A 88 5.59 11.36 -7.24
CA GLY A 88 5.52 12.11 -8.49
C GLY A 88 4.23 12.93 -8.65
N ILE A 89 3.50 13.20 -7.57
CA ILE A 89 2.25 13.96 -7.59
C ILE A 89 2.56 15.40 -7.17
N THR A 90 2.31 16.35 -8.08
CA THR A 90 2.44 17.78 -7.78
C THR A 90 1.27 18.26 -6.94
N ALA A 91 1.56 18.99 -5.86
CA ALA A 91 0.54 19.60 -5.02
C ALA A 91 0.85 21.07 -4.75
N ILE A 92 -0.20 21.90 -4.71
CA ILE A 92 -0.11 23.30 -4.28
C ILE A 92 -0.39 23.35 -2.78
N VAL A 93 0.51 23.95 -2.00
CA VAL A 93 0.28 24.18 -0.57
C VAL A 93 -0.15 25.63 -0.37
N MET A 94 -1.28 25.82 0.28
CA MET A 94 -1.83 27.13 0.63
C MET A 94 -1.99 27.23 2.14
N ASP A 95 -1.61 28.36 2.73
CA ASP A 95 -1.86 28.66 4.13
C ASP A 95 -2.43 30.08 4.24
N SER A 96 -3.22 30.34 5.27
CA SER A 96 -3.70 31.68 5.61
C SER A 96 -2.59 32.59 6.18
N SER A 97 -1.52 31.99 6.71
CA SER A 97 -0.36 32.68 7.24
C SER A 97 0.62 33.10 6.13
N GLU A 98 1.46 34.11 6.41
CA GLU A 98 2.43 34.64 5.44
C GLU A 98 3.62 33.69 5.17
N GLY A 99 3.74 32.60 5.92
CA GLY A 99 4.83 31.64 5.77
C GLY A 99 4.50 30.26 6.34
N ILE A 100 5.44 29.34 6.16
CA ILE A 100 5.28 27.95 6.62
C ILE A 100 5.38 27.85 8.14
N ALA A 101 4.68 26.86 8.71
CA ALA A 101 4.76 26.50 10.12
C ALA A 101 4.53 27.68 11.12
N GLN A 102 3.65 28.63 10.80
CA GLN A 102 3.37 29.78 11.68
C GLN A 102 2.25 29.53 12.72
N GLY A 103 1.52 28.41 12.63
CA GLY A 103 0.52 28.01 13.62
C GLY A 103 1.09 27.12 14.73
N ALA A 104 0.30 26.15 15.22
CA ALA A 104 0.73 25.19 16.24
C ALA A 104 1.98 24.35 15.87
N SER A 105 2.40 24.37 14.61
CA SER A 105 3.62 23.72 14.12
C SER A 105 4.90 24.55 14.32
N SER A 106 4.81 25.78 14.84
CA SER A 106 5.96 26.68 15.06
C SER A 106 6.84 26.31 16.26
N ILE A 107 6.78 25.05 16.71
CA ILE A 107 7.39 24.60 17.96
C ILE A 107 8.90 24.40 17.74
N PRO A 108 9.78 25.04 18.54
CA PRO A 108 11.23 24.96 18.34
C PRO A 108 11.82 23.58 18.67
N ALA A 109 11.17 22.82 19.57
CA ALA A 109 11.55 21.46 19.91
C ALA A 109 10.31 20.64 20.32
N ALA A 110 10.16 19.45 19.77
CA ALA A 110 9.06 18.54 20.05
C ALA A 110 9.57 17.23 20.65
N VAL A 111 8.85 16.69 21.64
CA VAL A 111 9.07 15.35 22.17
C VAL A 111 8.13 14.39 21.43
N MET A 112 8.70 13.39 20.76
CA MET A 112 7.95 12.35 20.07
C MET A 112 8.08 11.02 20.82
N HIS A 113 6.95 10.42 21.19
CA HIS A 113 6.90 9.09 21.78
C HIS A 113 5.59 8.39 21.35
N PRO A 114 5.61 7.06 21.13
CA PRO A 114 4.39 6.33 20.84
C PRO A 114 3.53 6.27 22.10
N ARG A 115 2.24 6.59 21.97
CA ARG A 115 1.26 6.34 23.05
C ARG A 115 0.71 4.92 22.93
N LEU A 116 1.42 3.98 23.52
CA LEU A 116 1.01 2.59 23.56
C LEU A 116 -0.13 2.39 24.55
N SER A 117 -1.07 1.51 24.22
CA SER A 117 -2.18 1.14 25.08
C SER A 117 -2.41 -0.37 24.98
N PRO A 118 -2.80 -1.04 26.06
CA PRO A 118 -3.12 -2.47 26.01
C PRO A 118 -4.24 -2.77 25.00
N GLY A 119 -4.20 -3.96 24.41
CA GLY A 119 -5.22 -4.46 23.49
C GLY A 119 -5.08 -3.98 22.04
N THR A 120 -5.99 -4.45 21.20
CA THR A 120 -5.95 -4.32 19.73
C THR A 120 -7.03 -3.37 19.19
N SER A 121 -7.42 -2.37 19.98
CA SER A 121 -8.37 -1.35 19.51
C SER A 121 -7.83 -0.61 18.29
N THR A 122 -8.71 -0.07 17.42
CA THR A 122 -8.28 0.69 16.24
C THR A 122 -7.30 1.82 16.59
N PRO A 123 -7.53 2.64 17.64
CA PRO A 123 -6.54 3.64 18.08
C PRO A 123 -5.23 3.04 18.60
N SER A 124 -5.28 1.90 19.30
CA SER A 124 -4.07 1.21 19.79
C SER A 124 -3.22 0.70 18.62
N SER A 125 -3.85 0.04 17.64
CA SER A 125 -3.18 -0.46 16.44
C SER A 125 -2.61 0.69 15.59
N PHE A 126 -3.36 1.78 15.41
CA PHE A 126 -2.85 2.96 14.72
C PHE A 126 -1.58 3.51 15.39
N ARG A 127 -1.59 3.70 16.72
CA ARG A 127 -0.43 4.24 17.45
C ARG A 127 0.77 3.28 17.46
N LEU A 128 0.52 1.98 17.41
CA LEU A 128 1.57 0.97 17.29
C LEU A 128 2.28 1.07 15.91
N HIS A 129 1.52 1.27 14.83
CA HIS A 129 2.07 1.31 13.47
C HIS A 129 2.54 2.70 13.02
N ALA A 130 2.07 3.77 13.66
CA ALA A 130 2.45 5.14 13.31
C ALA A 130 3.86 5.53 13.78
N PHE A 131 4.54 4.66 14.55
CA PHE A 131 5.90 4.86 15.06
C PHE A 131 6.86 3.90 14.36
N ALA A 132 7.13 4.13 13.07
CA ALA A 132 8.12 3.41 12.27
C ALA A 132 8.45 4.19 10.99
#